data_AF-A0AAD7KDK7-F1
#
_entry.id   AF-A0AAD7KDK7-F1
#
_cell.length_a   1.000
_cell.length_b   1.000
_cell.length_c   1.000
_cell.angle_alpha   90.00
_cell.angle_beta   90.00
_cell.angle_gamma   90.00
#
_symmetry.space_group_name_H-M   'P 1'
#
loop_
_entity.id
_entity.type
_entity.pdbx_description
1 polymer ?
#
loop_
_entity_poly.entity_id
_entity_poly.type
_entity_poly.pdbx_seq_one_letter_code
_entity_poly.pdbx_strand_id
1 'polypeptide(L)'
;MAGDAAAEALAENTRVMADMAKTLSDMKAQLEARPATTPLEQIIGRAANPLAFPPGAHGTYPAISTSFLHPHLLPDAILQIREFKFPPASLGRLLETHSVVPPAPLLLVVGPNGEAQFMPQPSVTGVMALLREVPDIVTFVQAWMIFVSVFQNEHCALPVAQALAAHLNTIILVARVYPWPTVLDYHVAFMQARAQDFCFNPSNWMKSDPHLHTLHLLTPFIVPSAAATPSLNNRAGLSQVDIGKMASQVCYFYNDDGCGGPDAGCFRRYICRHCKAAGHTWKVCPNRGAPPLAAAPVA
;
A
#
# COMPACT_ATOMS: atom_id res chain seq x y z
N MET A 1 -44.95 -44.28 -1.83
CA MET A 1 -44.05 -43.76 -0.77
C MET A 1 -42.86 -42.98 -1.33
N ALA A 2 -42.00 -43.52 -2.21
CA ALA A 2 -40.92 -42.71 -2.80
C ALA A 2 -41.39 -41.70 -3.88
N GLY A 3 -42.48 -42.02 -4.61
CA GLY A 3 -43.05 -41.12 -5.62
C GLY A 3 -43.72 -39.88 -5.04
N ASP A 4 -44.31 -40.01 -3.85
CA ASP A 4 -45.05 -38.92 -3.19
C ASP A 4 -44.10 -37.80 -2.71
N ALA A 5 -42.94 -38.18 -2.16
CA ALA A 5 -41.91 -37.23 -1.71
C ALA A 5 -41.27 -36.44 -2.86
N ALA A 6 -41.10 -37.06 -4.04
CA ALA A 6 -40.55 -36.39 -5.21
C ALA A 6 -41.55 -35.38 -5.82
N ALA A 7 -42.84 -35.72 -5.81
CA ALA A 7 -43.90 -34.81 -6.24
C ALA A 7 -44.04 -33.60 -5.30
N GLU A 8 -43.93 -33.82 -4.00
CA GLU A 8 -43.98 -32.76 -2.99
C GLU A 8 -42.76 -31.82 -3.09
N ALA A 9 -41.56 -32.35 -3.27
CA ALA A 9 -40.35 -31.55 -3.46
C ALA A 9 -40.40 -30.69 -4.74
N LEU A 10 -40.96 -31.22 -5.83
CA LEU A 10 -41.14 -30.48 -7.08
C LEU A 10 -42.18 -29.36 -6.92
N ALA A 11 -43.29 -29.62 -6.23
CA ALA A 11 -44.31 -28.63 -5.94
C ALA A 11 -43.75 -27.46 -5.11
N GLU A 12 -42.97 -27.76 -4.07
CA GLU A 12 -42.35 -26.75 -3.22
C GLU A 12 -41.32 -25.91 -4.00
N ASN A 13 -40.48 -26.54 -4.82
CA ASN A 13 -39.49 -25.81 -5.62
C ASN A 13 -40.16 -24.89 -6.65
N THR A 14 -41.27 -25.35 -7.26
CA THR A 14 -42.05 -24.55 -8.21
C THR A 14 -42.66 -23.32 -7.52
N ARG A 15 -43.14 -23.49 -6.28
CA ARG A 15 -43.67 -22.40 -5.46
C ARG A 15 -42.60 -21.37 -5.10
N VAL A 16 -41.43 -21.82 -4.63
CA VAL A 16 -40.31 -20.92 -4.29
C VAL A 16 -39.86 -20.09 -5.49
N MET A 17 -39.78 -20.70 -6.68
CA MET A 17 -39.40 -19.98 -7.90
C MET A 17 -40.46 -18.95 -8.32
N ALA A 18 -41.75 -19.27 -8.15
CA ALA A 18 -42.84 -18.34 -8.41
C ALA A 18 -42.82 -17.14 -7.44
N ASP A 19 -42.58 -17.38 -6.16
CA ASP A 19 -42.46 -16.33 -5.14
C ASP A 19 -41.24 -15.42 -5.40
N MET A 20 -40.11 -15.99 -5.84
CA MET A 20 -38.93 -15.21 -6.20
C MET A 20 -39.15 -14.38 -7.46
N ALA A 21 -39.79 -14.94 -8.49
CA ALA A 21 -40.13 -14.20 -9.71
C ALA A 21 -41.09 -13.03 -9.42
N LYS A 22 -42.08 -13.26 -8.55
CA LYS A 22 -43.00 -12.21 -8.09
C LYS A 22 -42.24 -11.11 -7.32
N THR A 23 -41.36 -11.49 -6.40
CA THR A 23 -40.56 -10.52 -5.62
C THR A 23 -39.69 -9.64 -6.53
N LEU A 24 -39.05 -10.23 -7.55
CA LEU A 24 -38.26 -9.48 -8.53
C LEU A 24 -39.12 -8.53 -9.37
N SER A 25 -40.31 -8.97 -9.78
CA SER A 25 -41.27 -8.14 -10.49
C SER A 25 -41.76 -6.97 -9.64
N ASP A 26 -42.07 -7.21 -8.37
CA ASP A 26 -42.51 -6.19 -7.43
C ASP A 26 -41.39 -5.18 -7.14
N MET A 27 -40.14 -5.64 -6.98
CA MET A 27 -38.98 -4.76 -6.85
C MET A 27 -38.76 -3.90 -8.09
N LYS A 28 -38.93 -4.47 -9.29
CA LYS A 28 -38.84 -3.72 -10.55
C LYS A 28 -39.94 -2.67 -10.64
N ALA A 29 -41.18 -3.04 -10.34
CA ALA A 29 -42.32 -2.11 -10.32
C ALA A 29 -42.13 -1.01 -9.27
N GLN A 30 -41.56 -1.31 -8.10
CA GLN A 30 -41.20 -0.30 -7.09
C GLN A 30 -40.09 0.65 -7.56
N LEU A 31 -39.11 0.14 -8.31
CA LEU A 31 -38.06 0.97 -8.92
C LEU A 31 -38.61 1.89 -10.01
N GLU A 32 -39.54 1.40 -10.83
CA GLU A 32 -40.20 2.17 -11.89
C GLU A 32 -41.23 3.17 -11.35
N ALA A 33 -41.94 2.82 -10.27
CA ALA A 33 -42.87 3.69 -9.57
C ALA A 33 -42.19 4.67 -8.61
N ARG A 34 -40.87 4.53 -8.40
CA ARG A 34 -40.10 5.47 -7.59
C ARG A 34 -40.13 6.82 -8.32
N PRO A 35 -40.71 7.89 -7.73
CA PRO A 35 -40.68 9.20 -8.35
C PRO A 35 -39.22 9.56 -8.63
N ALA A 36 -38.95 10.15 -9.80
CA ALA A 36 -37.61 10.55 -10.24
C ALA A 36 -36.91 11.50 -9.26
N THR A 37 -37.65 12.02 -8.27
CA THR A 37 -37.15 12.84 -7.19
C THR A 37 -37.35 12.16 -5.85
N THR A 38 -36.25 11.84 -5.17
CA THR A 38 -36.32 11.34 -3.81
C THR A 38 -36.91 12.41 -2.86
N PRO A 39 -37.53 12.05 -1.72
CA PRO A 39 -38.00 13.02 -0.74
C PRO A 39 -36.90 13.98 -0.25
N LEU A 40 -35.63 13.56 -0.33
CA LEU A 40 -34.47 14.40 -0.06
C LEU A 40 -34.37 15.59 -1.05
N GLU A 41 -34.71 15.38 -2.33
CA GLU A 41 -34.72 16.42 -3.37
C GLU A 41 -35.91 17.38 -3.24
N GLN A 42 -37.02 16.95 -2.62
CA GLN A 42 -38.15 17.83 -2.30
C GLN A 42 -37.89 18.69 -1.07
N ILE A 43 -37.16 18.16 -0.07
CA ILE A 43 -36.79 18.91 1.13
C ILE A 43 -35.68 19.93 0.83
N ILE A 44 -34.74 19.60 -0.09
CA ILE A 44 -33.66 20.51 -0.53
C ILE A 44 -34.13 21.41 -1.68
N GLY A 45 -35.39 21.88 -1.60
CA GLY A 45 -36.12 22.54 -2.68
C GLY A 45 -35.23 23.37 -3.60
N ARG A 46 -34.97 22.86 -4.82
CA ARG A 46 -34.30 23.52 -5.95
C ARG A 46 -33.38 24.70 -5.57
N ALA A 47 -32.46 24.47 -4.66
CA ALA A 47 -31.11 24.89 -4.87
C ALA A 47 -30.40 23.59 -5.25
N ALA A 48 -30.21 23.40 -6.57
CA ALA A 48 -28.96 22.79 -7.00
C ALA A 48 -27.89 23.36 -6.06
N ASN A 49 -27.12 22.49 -5.39
CA ASN A 49 -25.93 22.94 -4.68
C ASN A 49 -25.36 24.09 -5.52
N PRO A 50 -25.25 25.34 -5.01
CA PRO A 50 -24.94 26.49 -5.86
C PRO A 50 -23.57 26.35 -6.56
N LEU A 51 -22.82 25.29 -6.25
CA LEU A 51 -21.59 24.82 -6.87
C LEU A 51 -21.77 23.67 -7.90
N ALA A 52 -22.93 23.00 -7.94
CA ALA A 52 -23.25 21.98 -8.92
C ALA A 52 -23.60 22.65 -10.24
N PHE A 53 -22.61 22.73 -11.12
CA PHE A 53 -22.83 23.07 -12.52
C PHE A 53 -23.97 22.21 -13.09
N PRO A 54 -24.87 22.78 -13.90
CA PRO A 54 -25.91 21.99 -14.55
C PRO A 54 -25.21 20.85 -15.32
N PRO A 55 -25.69 19.60 -15.21
CA PRO A 55 -25.15 18.52 -16.03
C PRO A 55 -25.23 18.95 -17.50
N GLY A 56 -24.14 18.74 -18.25
CA GLY A 56 -24.11 19.06 -19.68
C GLY A 56 -25.18 18.27 -20.44
N ALA A 57 -25.33 18.53 -21.75
CA ALA A 57 -26.34 17.90 -22.61
C ALA A 57 -26.35 16.35 -22.60
N HIS A 58 -25.31 15.71 -22.04
CA HIS A 58 -25.15 14.26 -21.90
C HIS A 58 -25.17 13.75 -20.45
N GLY A 59 -25.61 14.55 -19.47
CA GLY A 59 -25.62 14.14 -18.06
C GLY A 59 -24.23 14.17 -17.39
N THR A 60 -23.18 14.54 -18.12
CA THR A 60 -21.82 14.67 -17.59
C THR A 60 -21.64 16.03 -16.94
N TYR A 61 -21.22 16.06 -15.68
CA TYR A 61 -20.78 17.29 -15.03
C TYR A 61 -19.50 17.80 -15.72
N PRO A 62 -19.36 19.13 -15.93
CA PRO A 62 -18.11 19.67 -16.44
C PRO A 62 -16.97 19.32 -15.47
N ALA A 63 -15.91 18.72 -16.00
CA ALA A 63 -14.70 18.48 -15.21
C ALA A 63 -14.13 19.83 -14.78
N ILE A 64 -14.06 20.07 -13.46
CA ILE A 64 -13.39 21.25 -12.93
C ILE A 64 -11.90 21.03 -13.14
N SER A 65 -11.24 21.98 -13.81
CA SER A 65 -9.80 21.89 -14.03
C SER A 65 -9.08 21.74 -12.69
N THR A 66 -8.19 20.75 -12.60
CA THR A 66 -7.36 20.52 -11.41
C THR A 66 -6.58 21.77 -10.99
N SER A 67 -6.12 22.57 -11.97
CA SER A 67 -5.44 23.84 -11.72
C SER A 67 -6.29 24.90 -11.04
N PHE A 68 -7.62 24.81 -11.14
CA PHE A 68 -8.54 25.72 -10.45
C PHE A 68 -8.75 25.31 -9.00
N LEU A 69 -8.81 24.00 -8.72
CA LEU A 69 -8.97 23.48 -7.37
C LEU A 69 -7.68 23.60 -6.55
N HIS A 70 -6.54 23.41 -7.20
CA HIS A 70 -5.22 23.39 -6.56
C HIS A 70 -4.19 24.19 -7.36
N PRO A 71 -4.28 25.53 -7.35
CA PRO A 71 -3.43 26.40 -8.16
C PRO A 71 -1.94 26.35 -7.78
N HIS A 72 -1.63 25.89 -6.56
CA HIS A 72 -0.26 25.72 -6.09
C HIS A 72 0.42 24.45 -6.62
N LEU A 73 -0.33 23.50 -7.19
CA LEU A 73 0.26 22.26 -7.71
C LEU A 73 0.99 22.51 -9.02
N LEU A 74 2.21 21.97 -9.09
CA LEU A 74 2.99 21.96 -10.33
C LEU A 74 2.35 21.03 -11.37
N PRO A 75 2.35 21.40 -12.67
CA PRO A 75 1.81 20.55 -13.74
C PRO A 75 2.41 19.14 -13.78
N ASP A 76 3.70 19.01 -13.44
CA ASP A 76 4.42 17.73 -13.36
C ASP A 76 3.83 16.81 -12.26
N ALA A 77 3.46 17.37 -11.10
CA ALA A 77 2.83 16.60 -10.04
C ALA A 77 1.44 16.08 -10.46
N ILE A 78 0.66 16.93 -11.15
CA ILE A 78 -0.65 16.54 -11.70
C ILE A 78 -0.49 15.40 -12.72
N LEU A 79 0.46 15.52 -13.64
CA LEU A 79 0.76 14.49 -14.64
C LEU A 79 1.17 13.17 -13.97
N GLN A 80 2.04 13.22 -12.97
CA GLN A 80 2.47 12.04 -12.23
C GLN A 80 1.33 11.38 -11.46
N ILE A 81 0.43 12.15 -10.84
CA ILE A 81 -0.76 11.59 -10.17
C ILE A 81 -1.65 10.92 -11.21
N ARG A 82 -1.94 11.61 -12.32
CA ARG A 82 -2.74 11.07 -13.42
C ARG A 82 -2.19 9.75 -13.94
N GLU A 83 -0.88 9.66 -14.16
CA GLU A 83 -0.24 8.44 -14.64
C GLU A 83 0.00 7.38 -13.55
N PHE A 84 -0.41 7.66 -12.32
CA PHE A 84 -0.16 6.82 -11.15
C PHE A 84 1.34 6.55 -10.90
N LYS A 85 2.19 7.52 -11.27
CA LYS A 85 3.65 7.53 -11.09
C LYS A 85 4.14 8.43 -9.96
N PHE A 86 3.22 9.13 -9.29
CA PHE A 86 3.56 10.03 -8.20
C PHE A 86 4.18 9.26 -7.03
N PRO A 87 5.42 9.57 -6.61
CA PRO A 87 6.08 8.81 -5.56
C PRO A 87 5.32 8.95 -4.23
N PRO A 88 5.00 7.86 -3.53
CA PRO A 88 4.21 7.94 -2.29
C PRO A 88 4.95 8.67 -1.18
N ALA A 89 6.28 8.61 -1.17
CA ALA A 89 7.11 9.38 -0.24
C ALA A 89 7.05 10.90 -0.46
N SER A 90 6.54 11.35 -1.61
CA SER A 90 6.45 12.76 -2.00
C SER A 90 5.08 13.37 -1.73
N LEU A 91 4.18 12.69 -1.00
CA LEU A 91 2.80 13.16 -0.75
C LEU A 91 2.75 14.57 -0.15
N GLY A 92 3.72 14.91 0.70
CA GLY A 92 3.83 16.24 1.29
C GLY A 92 3.99 17.39 0.28
N ARG A 93 4.53 17.12 -0.91
CA ARG A 93 4.66 18.11 -2.01
C ARG A 93 3.32 18.59 -2.56
N LEU A 94 2.21 17.92 -2.22
CA LEU A 94 0.87 18.33 -2.65
C LEU A 94 0.27 19.42 -1.76
N LEU A 95 0.83 19.59 -0.56
CA LEU A 95 0.37 20.61 0.38
C LEU A 95 0.81 21.99 -0.09
N GLU A 96 0.01 22.99 0.23
CA GLU A 96 0.43 24.37 0.05
C GLU A 96 1.54 24.67 1.05
N THR A 97 2.78 24.69 0.57
CA THR A 97 3.91 25.11 1.40
C THR A 97 3.81 26.62 1.59
N HIS A 98 3.14 27.07 2.65
CA HIS A 98 3.16 28.47 3.07
C HIS A 98 4.54 28.94 3.56
N SER A 99 5.54 28.05 3.54
CA SER A 99 6.87 28.29 4.07
C SER A 99 7.83 28.71 2.98
N VAL A 100 8.40 29.90 3.16
CA VAL A 100 9.73 30.30 2.67
C VAL A 100 10.63 29.07 2.77
N VAL A 101 11.14 28.58 1.64
CA VAL A 101 12.10 27.47 1.60
C VAL A 101 13.27 27.90 2.48
N PRO A 102 13.46 27.30 3.68
CA PRO A 102 14.65 27.57 4.45
C PRO A 102 15.82 27.12 3.57
N PRO A 103 16.91 27.91 3.47
CA PRO A 103 18.07 27.51 2.68
C PRO A 103 18.47 26.09 3.09
N ALA A 104 18.76 25.25 2.09
CA ALA A 104 19.05 23.84 2.32
C ALA A 104 20.10 23.71 3.44
N PRO A 105 19.84 22.91 4.48
CA PRO A 105 20.79 22.75 5.58
C PRO A 105 22.12 22.25 4.99
N LEU A 106 23.18 23.04 5.20
CA LEU A 106 24.54 22.70 4.80
C LEU A 106 25.21 21.95 5.94
N LEU A 107 25.80 20.80 5.63
CA LEU A 107 26.59 20.03 6.57
C LEU A 107 28.02 20.56 6.54
N LEU A 108 28.53 21.03 7.68
CA LEU A 108 29.92 21.43 7.83
C LEU A 108 30.78 20.17 8.00
N VAL A 109 31.55 19.83 6.98
CA VAL A 109 32.54 18.75 7.02
C VAL A 109 33.92 19.37 7.24
N VAL A 110 34.59 19.01 8.33
CA VAL A 110 35.98 19.44 8.59
C VAL A 110 36.92 18.35 8.09
N GLY A 111 37.71 18.68 7.07
CA GLY A 111 38.70 17.78 6.47
C GLY A 111 39.90 17.52 7.39
N PRO A 112 40.74 16.51 7.07
CA PRO A 112 41.90 16.14 7.87
C PRO A 112 42.95 17.25 8.02
N ASN A 113 42.93 18.25 7.13
CA ASN A 113 43.81 19.41 7.17
C ASN A 113 43.21 20.61 7.94
N GLY A 114 42.04 20.45 8.57
CA GLY A 114 41.32 21.54 9.25
C GLY A 114 40.49 22.44 8.32
N GLU A 115 40.38 22.10 7.02
CA GLU A 115 39.55 22.83 6.07
C GLU A 115 38.07 22.52 6.32
N ALA A 116 37.26 23.57 6.48
CA ALA A 116 35.81 23.48 6.61
C ALA A 116 35.15 23.56 5.23
N GLN A 117 34.44 22.51 4.82
CA GLN A 117 33.63 22.48 3.60
C GLN A 117 32.15 22.34 3.94
N PHE A 118 31.32 23.21 3.38
CA PHE A 118 29.87 23.08 3.45
C PHE A 118 29.40 22.16 2.33
N MET A 119 28.87 20.99 2.67
CA MET A 119 28.26 20.07 1.71
C MET A 119 26.74 20.12 1.83
N PRO A 120 25.99 20.05 0.71
CA PRO A 120 24.55 19.84 0.77
C PRO A 120 24.25 18.59 1.59
N GLN A 121 23.38 18.70 2.60
CA GLN A 121 22.93 17.53 3.34
C GLN A 121 22.30 16.53 2.35
N PRO A 122 22.62 15.22 2.44
CA PRO A 122 22.00 14.23 1.56
C PRO A 122 20.49 14.33 1.70
N SER A 123 19.78 14.32 0.55
CA SER A 123 18.33 14.35 0.56
C SER A 123 17.83 13.14 1.34
N VAL A 124 17.09 13.42 2.42
CA VAL A 124 16.35 12.38 3.13
C VAL A 124 15.37 11.79 2.12
N THR A 125 15.46 10.49 1.86
CA THR A 125 14.61 9.79 0.89
C THR A 125 13.67 8.83 1.59
N GLY A 126 12.62 8.41 0.90
CA GLY A 126 11.66 7.43 1.40
C GLY A 126 10.80 7.95 2.55
N VAL A 127 10.51 7.08 3.51
CA VAL A 127 9.52 7.35 4.57
C VAL A 127 9.97 8.46 5.52
N MET A 128 11.28 8.64 5.72
CA MET A 128 11.79 9.75 6.52
C MET A 128 11.54 11.12 5.87
N ALA A 129 11.53 11.17 4.53
CA ALA A 129 11.17 12.38 3.79
C ALA A 129 9.68 12.69 3.97
N LEU A 130 8.85 11.65 3.83
CA LEU A 130 7.41 11.73 4.02
C LEU A 130 7.05 12.15 5.45
N LEU A 131 7.70 11.56 6.45
CA LEU A 131 7.47 11.87 7.86
C LEU A 131 7.80 13.34 8.18
N ARG A 132 8.83 13.90 7.56
CA ARG A 132 9.19 15.32 7.72
C ARG A 132 8.11 16.23 7.15
N GLU A 133 7.58 15.89 5.98
CA GLU A 133 6.59 16.74 5.29
C GLU A 133 5.16 16.51 5.77
N VAL A 134 4.91 15.34 6.36
CA VAL A 134 3.61 14.87 6.84
C VAL A 134 3.79 14.31 8.26
N PRO A 135 3.97 15.20 9.26
CA PRO A 135 4.35 14.81 10.62
C PRO A 135 3.20 14.16 11.39
N ASP A 136 1.96 14.32 10.94
CA ASP A 136 0.78 13.80 11.59
C ASP A 136 -0.33 13.38 10.61
N ILE A 137 -1.34 12.69 11.15
CA ILE A 137 -2.47 12.17 10.39
C ILE A 137 -3.32 13.27 9.74
N VAL A 138 -3.42 14.47 10.34
CA VAL A 138 -4.22 15.56 9.79
C VAL A 138 -3.56 16.10 8.53
N THR A 139 -2.24 16.34 8.59
CA THR A 139 -1.45 16.73 7.41
C THR A 139 -1.53 15.66 6.31
N PHE A 140 -1.51 14.38 6.68
CA PHE A 140 -1.67 13.28 5.72
C PHE A 140 -3.03 13.30 5.04
N VAL A 141 -4.11 13.44 5.81
CA VAL A 141 -5.47 13.50 5.28
C VAL A 141 -5.59 14.66 4.29
N GLN A 142 -5.05 15.84 4.62
CA GLN A 142 -5.05 16.99 3.70
C GLN A 142 -4.35 16.66 2.38
N ALA A 143 -3.11 16.16 2.45
CA ALA A 143 -2.33 15.83 1.26
C ALA A 143 -2.99 14.71 0.43
N TRP A 144 -3.55 13.71 1.11
CA TRP A 144 -4.27 12.60 0.49
C TRP A 144 -5.55 13.06 -0.19
N MET A 145 -6.32 13.98 0.41
CA MET A 145 -7.53 14.52 -0.23
C MET A 145 -7.21 15.30 -1.50
N ILE A 146 -6.08 16.02 -1.52
CA ILE A 146 -5.58 16.65 -2.75
C ILE A 146 -5.28 15.56 -3.79
N PHE A 147 -4.47 14.55 -3.44
CA PHE A 147 -4.18 13.42 -4.33
C PHE A 147 -5.45 12.77 -4.91
N VAL A 148 -6.43 12.46 -4.05
CA VAL A 148 -7.72 11.86 -4.45
C VAL A 148 -8.47 12.76 -5.41
N SER A 149 -8.56 14.06 -5.13
CA SER A 149 -9.29 15.01 -5.97
C SER A 149 -8.66 15.17 -7.36
N VAL A 150 -7.31 15.24 -7.45
CA VAL A 150 -6.59 15.26 -8.73
C VAL A 150 -6.87 13.96 -9.48
N PHE A 151 -6.68 12.82 -8.82
CA PHE A 151 -6.82 11.51 -9.46
C PHE A 151 -8.27 11.27 -9.94
N GLN A 152 -9.27 11.67 -9.15
CA GLN A 152 -10.68 11.55 -9.50
C GLN A 152 -11.05 12.43 -10.70
N ASN A 153 -10.56 13.67 -10.77
CA ASN A 153 -10.84 14.58 -11.89
C ASN A 153 -10.24 14.08 -13.20
N GLU A 154 -9.06 13.48 -13.17
CA GLU A 154 -8.37 13.02 -14.39
C GLU A 154 -8.90 11.68 -14.91
N HIS A 155 -9.43 10.81 -14.03
CA HIS A 155 -9.91 9.47 -14.40
C HIS A 155 -11.43 9.34 -14.49
N CYS A 156 -12.21 10.32 -13.97
CA CYS A 156 -13.67 10.41 -14.03
C CYS A 156 -14.47 9.13 -13.65
N ALA A 157 -13.83 8.13 -13.02
CA ALA A 157 -14.43 6.85 -12.71
C ALA A 157 -14.81 6.77 -11.23
N LEU A 158 -16.11 6.69 -10.93
CA LEU A 158 -16.66 6.63 -9.56
C LEU A 158 -16.03 5.56 -8.64
N PRO A 159 -15.69 4.34 -9.10
CA PRO A 159 -15.10 3.33 -8.22
C PRO A 159 -13.74 3.72 -7.62
N VAL A 160 -13.04 4.67 -8.24
CA VAL A 160 -11.70 5.09 -7.86
C VAL A 160 -11.70 5.84 -6.54
N ALA A 161 -12.59 6.84 -6.41
CA ALA A 161 -12.69 7.66 -5.20
C ALA A 161 -13.05 6.80 -3.98
N GLN A 162 -13.96 5.82 -4.16
CA GLN A 162 -14.36 4.89 -3.11
C GLN A 162 -13.17 4.02 -2.64
N ALA A 163 -12.38 3.53 -3.59
CA ALA A 163 -11.22 2.69 -3.27
C ALA A 163 -10.12 3.48 -2.54
N LEU A 164 -9.85 4.72 -2.96
CA LEU A 164 -8.90 5.60 -2.27
C LEU A 164 -9.39 6.03 -0.88
N ALA A 165 -10.71 6.23 -0.71
CA ALA A 165 -11.32 6.50 0.59
C ALA A 165 -11.24 5.30 1.53
N ALA A 166 -11.39 4.07 1.01
CA ALA A 166 -11.21 2.84 1.79
C ALA A 166 -9.76 2.71 2.33
N HIS A 167 -8.77 3.07 1.51
CA HIS A 167 -7.38 3.12 1.97
C HIS A 167 -7.17 4.20 3.04
N LEU A 168 -7.71 5.40 2.85
CA LEU A 168 -7.65 6.46 3.87
C LEU A 168 -8.23 5.99 5.22
N ASN A 169 -9.39 5.35 5.19
CA ASN A 169 -10.00 4.79 6.39
C ASN A 169 -9.08 3.75 7.06
N THR A 170 -8.41 2.92 6.27
CA THR A 170 -7.42 1.96 6.79
C THR A 170 -6.26 2.67 7.49
N ILE A 171 -5.70 3.73 6.88
CA ILE A 171 -4.63 4.53 7.48
C ILE A 171 -5.08 5.15 8.81
N ILE A 172 -6.29 5.73 8.86
CA ILE A 172 -6.84 6.32 10.09
C ILE A 172 -6.99 5.26 11.19
N LEU A 173 -7.48 4.06 10.87
CA LEU A 173 -7.62 2.97 11.84
C LEU A 173 -6.26 2.49 12.35
N VAL A 174 -5.28 2.30 11.47
CA VAL A 174 -3.92 1.87 11.81
C VAL A 174 -3.21 2.93 12.66
N ALA A 175 -3.38 4.22 12.36
CA ALA A 175 -2.80 5.34 13.12
C ALA A 175 -3.30 5.45 14.56
N ARG A 176 -4.43 4.80 14.92
CA ARG A 176 -4.90 4.72 16.30
C ARG A 176 -4.13 3.71 17.16
N VAL A 177 -3.47 2.76 16.52
CA VAL A 177 -2.86 1.60 17.20
C VAL A 177 -1.34 1.62 17.07
N TYR A 178 -0.83 2.09 15.92
CA TYR A 178 0.60 2.04 15.60
C TYR A 178 1.23 3.43 15.57
N PRO A 179 2.53 3.56 15.88
CA PRO A 179 3.26 4.81 15.76
C PRO A 179 3.19 5.37 14.33
N TRP A 180 3.07 6.69 14.21
CA TRP A 180 2.91 7.36 12.92
C TRP A 180 3.98 7.00 11.87
N PRO A 181 5.30 6.92 12.18
CA PRO A 181 6.30 6.51 11.20
C PRO A 181 6.02 5.12 10.60
N THR A 182 5.62 4.16 11.43
CA THR A 182 5.25 2.80 11.01
C THR A 182 4.03 2.80 10.08
N VAL A 183 3.07 3.70 10.33
CA VAL A 183 1.90 3.88 9.44
C VAL A 183 2.31 4.44 8.09
N LEU A 184 3.25 5.38 8.05
CA LEU A 184 3.78 5.91 6.81
C LEU A 184 4.59 4.87 6.03
N ASP A 185 5.36 4.01 6.70
CA ASP A 185 6.04 2.87 6.08
C ASP A 185 5.02 1.94 5.40
N TYR A 186 3.96 1.58 6.13
CA TYR A 186 2.86 0.77 5.58
C TYR A 186 2.20 1.46 4.37
N HIS A 187 1.93 2.76 4.45
CA HIS A 187 1.37 3.53 3.35
C HIS A 187 2.26 3.47 2.10
N VAL A 188 3.56 3.72 2.23
CA VAL A 188 4.51 3.70 1.12
C VAL A 188 4.57 2.32 0.49
N ALA A 189 4.65 1.27 1.30
CA ALA A 189 4.67 -0.12 0.81
C ALA A 189 3.37 -0.49 0.08
N PHE A 190 2.22 -0.08 0.61
CA PHE A 190 0.92 -0.27 -0.03
C PHE A 190 0.86 0.42 -1.40
N MET A 191 1.26 1.69 -1.47
CA MET A 191 1.26 2.44 -2.73
C MET A 191 2.22 1.83 -3.76
N GLN A 192 3.41 1.38 -3.34
CA GLN A 192 4.36 0.70 -4.22
C GLN A 192 3.83 -0.63 -4.75
N ALA A 193 3.15 -1.42 -3.93
CA ALA A 193 2.51 -2.65 -4.37
C ALA A 193 1.40 -2.37 -5.39
N ARG A 194 0.61 -1.30 -5.19
CA ARG A 194 -0.46 -0.90 -6.12
C ARG A 194 0.03 -0.19 -7.38
N ALA A 195 1.23 0.40 -7.37
CA ALA A 195 1.84 0.98 -8.57
C ALA A 195 2.18 -0.05 -9.64
N GLN A 196 2.22 -1.33 -9.26
CA GLN A 196 2.39 -2.45 -10.20
C GLN A 196 1.10 -2.82 -10.93
N ASP A 197 -0.06 -2.31 -10.50
CA ASP A 197 -1.35 -2.53 -11.17
C ASP A 197 -1.39 -1.68 -12.45
N PHE A 198 -1.07 -2.28 -13.60
CA PHE A 198 -1.01 -1.61 -14.91
C PHE A 198 -2.31 -0.91 -15.31
N CYS A 199 -3.44 -1.41 -14.81
CA CYS A 199 -4.74 -0.77 -14.90
C CYS A 199 -5.25 -0.61 -13.47
N PHE A 200 -5.42 0.62 -12.98
CA PHE A 200 -5.98 0.88 -11.65
C PHE A 200 -7.22 0.00 -11.44
N ASN A 201 -7.12 -0.98 -10.52
CA ASN A 201 -8.21 -1.90 -10.24
C ASN A 201 -8.82 -1.56 -8.88
N PRO A 202 -9.99 -0.89 -8.83
CA PRO A 202 -10.63 -0.49 -7.57
C PRO A 202 -10.79 -1.65 -6.57
N SER A 203 -11.02 -2.86 -7.07
CA SER A 203 -11.19 -4.05 -6.23
C SER A 203 -9.90 -4.43 -5.48
N ASN A 204 -8.72 -4.21 -6.08
CA ASN A 204 -7.45 -4.47 -5.41
C ASN A 204 -7.16 -3.41 -4.34
N TRP A 205 -7.57 -2.18 -4.59
CA TRP A 205 -7.41 -1.06 -3.67
C TRP A 205 -8.32 -1.14 -2.44
N MET A 206 -9.53 -1.67 -2.61
CA MET A 206 -10.45 -1.92 -1.49
C MET A 206 -10.06 -3.13 -0.64
N LYS A 207 -9.23 -4.04 -1.15
CA LYS A 207 -8.78 -5.22 -0.41
C LYS A 207 -7.67 -4.84 0.56
N SER A 208 -7.88 -5.21 1.83
CA SER A 208 -6.80 -5.25 2.81
C SER A 208 -5.74 -6.25 2.35
N ASP A 209 -4.47 -5.86 2.44
CA ASP A 209 -3.34 -6.74 2.16
C ASP A 209 -2.80 -7.30 3.49
N PRO A 210 -3.17 -8.53 3.88
CA PRO A 210 -2.76 -9.10 5.16
C PRO A 210 -1.24 -9.32 5.24
N HIS A 211 -0.58 -9.50 4.10
CA HIS A 211 0.87 -9.68 4.05
C HIS A 211 1.58 -8.36 4.38
N LEU A 212 1.19 -7.26 3.73
CA LEU A 212 1.72 -5.92 4.06
C LEU A 212 1.41 -5.53 5.51
N HIS A 213 0.20 -5.84 5.99
CA HIS A 213 -0.18 -5.58 7.39
C HIS A 213 0.76 -6.31 8.35
N THR A 214 1.03 -7.60 8.10
CA THR A 214 1.93 -8.39 8.94
C THR A 214 3.38 -7.88 8.86
N LEU A 215 3.86 -7.58 7.65
CA LEU A 215 5.24 -7.19 7.41
C LEU A 215 5.57 -5.81 8.01
N HIS A 216 4.68 -4.83 7.86
CA HIS A 216 4.97 -3.45 8.25
C HIS A 216 4.41 -3.04 9.62
N LEU A 217 3.35 -3.71 10.10
CA LEU A 217 2.71 -3.32 11.37
C LEU A 217 2.98 -4.31 12.51
N LEU A 218 3.02 -5.62 12.22
CA LEU A 218 3.20 -6.66 13.25
C LEU A 218 4.64 -7.12 13.42
N THR A 219 5.48 -6.97 12.39
CA THR A 219 6.89 -7.34 12.49
C THR A 219 7.61 -6.25 13.28
N PRO A 220 8.23 -6.58 14.43
CA PRO A 220 8.94 -5.58 15.22
C PRO A 220 10.00 -4.94 14.32
N PHE A 221 9.97 -3.61 14.23
CA PHE A 221 11.04 -2.83 13.64
C PHE A 221 12.32 -3.17 14.41
N ILE A 222 13.12 -4.09 13.87
CA ILE A 222 14.54 -4.15 14.22
C ILE A 222 15.09 -2.89 13.58
N VAL A 223 15.06 -1.78 14.30
CA VAL A 223 15.69 -0.54 13.90
C VAL A 223 17.12 -0.92 13.51
N PRO A 224 17.52 -0.78 12.23
CA PRO A 224 18.92 -0.90 11.90
C PRO A 224 19.58 0.24 12.67
N SER A 225 20.29 -0.10 13.74
CA SER A 225 21.15 0.86 14.44
C SER A 225 21.98 1.54 13.36
N ALA A 226 21.76 2.84 13.19
CA ALA A 226 22.33 3.63 12.12
C ALA A 226 23.82 3.32 11.99
N ALA A 227 24.26 3.17 10.75
CA ALA A 227 25.63 2.90 10.38
C ALA A 227 26.61 3.80 11.16
N ALA A 228 27.27 3.21 12.17
CA ALA A 228 28.66 3.53 12.41
C ALA A 228 29.43 2.96 11.23
N THR A 229 30.20 3.82 10.58
CA THR A 229 31.25 3.44 9.64
C THR A 229 32.02 2.22 10.13
N PRO A 230 32.37 1.25 9.26
CA PRO A 230 33.17 0.10 9.67
C PRO A 230 34.61 0.59 9.89
N SER A 231 34.90 1.09 11.10
CA SER A 231 36.23 0.96 11.65
C SER A 231 36.38 -0.50 12.09
N LEU A 232 37.35 -1.18 11.48
CA LEU A 232 37.61 -2.62 11.51
C LEU A 232 37.88 -3.23 12.90
N ASN A 233 37.65 -2.53 14.01
CA ASN A 233 38.18 -2.93 15.32
C ASN A 233 37.17 -3.28 16.42
N ASN A 234 35.86 -3.13 16.24
CA ASN A 234 34.91 -3.44 17.32
C ASN A 234 33.94 -4.56 16.95
N ARG A 235 34.45 -5.80 17.00
CA ARG A 235 33.69 -7.05 16.84
C ARG A 235 33.45 -7.74 18.19
N ALA A 236 32.96 -7.00 19.18
CA ALA A 236 32.58 -7.53 20.49
C ALA A 236 31.11 -7.17 20.76
N GLY A 237 30.18 -8.11 20.54
CA GLY A 237 28.78 -7.84 20.90
C GLY A 237 27.70 -8.78 20.37
N LEU A 238 28.00 -9.77 19.52
CA LEU A 238 27.04 -10.85 19.31
C LEU A 238 27.17 -11.83 20.48
N SER A 239 26.10 -11.98 21.26
CA SER A 239 26.06 -13.01 22.29
C SER A 239 26.24 -14.37 21.60
N GLN A 240 27.03 -15.26 22.21
CA GLN A 240 27.32 -16.59 21.66
C GLN A 240 26.02 -17.40 21.40
N VAL A 241 24.95 -17.06 22.12
CA VAL A 241 23.60 -17.64 21.99
C VAL A 241 22.95 -17.27 20.66
N ASP A 242 23.14 -16.05 20.16
CA ASP A 242 22.54 -15.60 18.89
C ASP A 242 23.23 -16.20 17.67
N ILE A 243 24.55 -16.39 17.75
CA ILE A 243 25.33 -17.07 16.71
C ILE A 243 24.88 -18.52 16.56
N GLY A 244 24.65 -19.23 17.69
CA GLY A 244 24.17 -20.62 17.66
C GLY A 244 22.80 -20.76 16.99
N LYS A 245 21.88 -19.81 17.22
CA LYS A 245 20.57 -19.81 16.57
C LYS A 245 20.68 -19.57 15.06
N MET A 246 21.50 -18.61 14.63
CA MET A 246 21.70 -18.33 13.21
C MET A 246 22.43 -19.47 12.48
N ALA A 247 23.34 -20.18 13.15
CA ALA A 247 24.03 -21.35 12.62
C ALA A 247 23.12 -22.54 12.32
N SER A 248 21.90 -22.57 12.85
CA SER A 248 20.92 -23.60 12.52
C SER A 248 20.11 -23.28 11.26
N GLN A 249 20.03 -22.00 10.88
CA GLN A 249 19.20 -21.52 9.77
C GLN A 249 19.89 -21.66 8.42
N VAL A 250 19.13 -21.97 7.37
CA VAL A 250 19.63 -22.02 5.99
C VAL A 250 19.91 -20.60 5.48
N CYS A 251 21.02 -20.42 4.76
CA CYS A 251 21.31 -19.18 4.06
C CYS A 251 20.51 -19.08 2.74
N TYR A 252 19.52 -18.18 2.68
CA TYR A 252 18.73 -17.97 1.47
C TYR A 252 19.56 -17.31 0.35
N PHE A 253 20.39 -16.32 0.69
CA PHE A 253 21.28 -15.67 -0.28
C PHE A 253 22.27 -16.65 -0.92
N TYR A 254 22.77 -17.66 -0.19
CA TYR A 254 23.58 -18.72 -0.79
C TYR A 254 22.79 -19.49 -1.86
N ASN A 255 21.50 -19.75 -1.62
CA ASN A 255 20.65 -20.47 -2.56
C ASN A 255 20.29 -19.68 -3.83
N ASP A 256 20.51 -18.36 -3.82
CA ASP A 256 20.25 -17.47 -4.94
C ASP A 256 21.55 -16.89 -5.56
N ASP A 257 22.72 -17.42 -5.18
CA ASP A 257 24.09 -17.04 -5.60
C ASP A 257 24.54 -15.63 -5.15
N GLY A 258 23.91 -15.06 -4.12
CA GLY A 258 24.20 -13.71 -3.60
C GLY A 258 25.02 -13.66 -2.29
N CYS A 259 25.47 -14.79 -1.76
CA CYS A 259 26.18 -14.83 -0.47
C CYS A 259 27.69 -14.99 -0.66
N GLY A 260 28.48 -14.11 -0.03
CA GLY A 260 29.96 -14.10 -0.10
C GLY A 260 30.67 -15.22 0.67
N GLY A 261 29.97 -16.25 1.14
CA GLY A 261 30.60 -17.38 1.84
C GLY A 261 30.83 -17.16 3.35
N PRO A 262 31.28 -18.21 4.06
CA PRO A 262 31.64 -18.14 5.48
C PRO A 262 32.76 -17.13 5.74
N ASP A 263 33.67 -16.96 4.77
CA ASP A 263 34.79 -16.02 4.83
C ASP A 263 34.33 -14.55 4.84
N ALA A 264 33.17 -14.27 4.26
CA ALA A 264 32.51 -12.97 4.35
C ALA A 264 31.71 -12.76 5.66
N GLY A 265 31.82 -13.69 6.62
CA GLY A 265 31.21 -13.58 7.95
C GLY A 265 29.74 -13.99 8.04
N CYS A 266 29.25 -14.79 7.09
CA CYS A 266 27.89 -15.34 7.18
C CYS A 266 27.87 -16.62 8.03
N PHE A 267 27.10 -16.57 9.12
CA PHE A 267 27.02 -17.65 10.12
C PHE A 267 25.94 -18.70 9.81
N ARG A 268 25.21 -18.59 8.70
CA ARG A 268 24.09 -19.49 8.33
C ARG A 268 24.59 -20.76 7.61
N ARG A 269 23.76 -21.80 7.52
CA ARG A 269 24.10 -23.06 6.83
C ARG A 269 24.07 -22.91 5.31
N TYR A 270 25.15 -23.36 4.68
CA TYR A 270 25.35 -23.40 3.22
C TYR A 270 24.83 -24.72 2.65
N ILE A 271 23.52 -24.90 2.78
CA ILE A 271 22.81 -26.10 2.30
C ILE A 271 21.65 -25.70 1.39
N CYS A 272 21.27 -26.60 0.50
CA CYS A 272 20.15 -26.39 -0.40
C CYS A 272 18.85 -26.22 0.39
N ARG A 273 18.07 -25.15 0.12
CA ARG A 273 16.84 -24.86 0.86
C ARG A 273 15.75 -25.92 0.69
N HIS A 274 15.82 -26.73 -0.37
CA HIS A 274 14.86 -27.78 -0.69
C HIS A 274 15.22 -29.13 -0.08
N CYS A 275 16.34 -29.72 -0.49
CA CYS A 275 16.72 -31.07 -0.04
C CYS A 275 17.57 -31.07 1.24
N LYS A 276 17.98 -29.89 1.74
CA LYS A 276 18.83 -29.70 2.93
C LYS A 276 20.24 -30.33 2.84
N ALA A 277 20.63 -30.86 1.69
CA ALA A 277 21.98 -31.36 1.46
C ALA A 277 22.97 -30.23 1.18
N ALA A 278 24.24 -30.44 1.55
CA ALA A 278 25.34 -29.53 1.25
C ALA A 278 25.87 -29.71 -0.18
N GLY A 279 26.68 -28.77 -0.64
CA GLY A 279 27.43 -28.87 -1.90
C GLY A 279 26.71 -28.37 -3.14
N HIS A 280 25.48 -27.86 -3.03
CA HIS A 280 24.77 -27.26 -4.15
C HIS A 280 23.73 -26.23 -3.70
N THR A 281 23.40 -25.29 -4.59
CA THR A 281 22.34 -24.29 -4.39
C THR A 281 20.99 -24.82 -4.89
N TRP A 282 19.89 -24.15 -4.52
CA TRP A 282 18.55 -24.48 -5.01
C TRP A 282 18.47 -24.61 -6.55
N LYS A 283 19.17 -23.73 -7.28
CA LYS A 283 19.12 -23.68 -8.75
C LYS A 283 19.65 -24.96 -9.39
N VAL A 284 20.64 -25.59 -8.78
CA VAL A 284 21.31 -26.82 -9.23
C VAL A 284 20.92 -28.05 -8.41
N CYS A 285 19.78 -28.00 -7.72
CA CYS A 285 19.33 -29.11 -6.87
C CYS A 285 18.93 -30.32 -7.73
N PRO A 286 19.51 -31.52 -7.49
CA PRO A 286 19.16 -32.73 -8.25
C PRO A 286 17.73 -33.21 -7.96
N ASN A 287 17.17 -32.81 -6.81
CA ASN A 287 15.79 -33.13 -6.40
C ASN A 287 14.79 -32.03 -6.79
N ARG A 288 15.16 -31.11 -7.69
CA ARG A 288 14.28 -30.02 -8.13
C ARG A 288 13.11 -30.60 -8.92
N GLY A 289 11.94 -30.66 -8.28
CA GLY A 289 10.71 -31.25 -8.85
C GLY A 289 10.20 -32.47 -8.08
N ALA A 290 11.01 -33.05 -7.18
CA ALA A 290 10.54 -34.05 -6.24
C ALA A 290 9.86 -33.38 -5.04
N PRO A 291 8.81 -33.98 -4.45
CA PRO A 291 8.22 -33.50 -3.20
C PRO A 291 9.29 -33.42 -2.09
N PRO A 292 9.17 -32.47 -1.15
CA PRO A 292 10.16 -32.31 -0.09
C PRO A 292 10.30 -33.62 0.69
N LEU A 293 11.53 -34.15 0.75
CA LEU A 293 11.83 -35.32 1.56
C LEU A 293 11.49 -34.99 3.02
N ALA A 294 10.58 -35.76 3.61
CA ALA A 294 10.24 -35.63 5.02
C ALA A 294 11.53 -35.73 5.84
N ALA A 295 11.72 -34.78 6.76
CA ALA A 295 12.94 -34.71 7.56
C ALA A 295 13.13 -36.06 8.28
N ALA A 296 14.22 -36.75 7.96
CA ALA A 296 14.61 -37.94 8.72
C ALA A 296 14.84 -37.54 10.18
N PRO A 297 14.39 -38.33 11.16
CA PRO A 297 14.62 -38.04 12.57
C PRO A 297 16.12 -37.95 12.81
N VAL A 298 16.56 -36.82 13.36
CA VAL A 298 17.94 -36.62 13.80
C VAL A 298 18.13 -37.48 15.05
N ALA A 299 19.01 -38.47 14.97
CA ALA A 299 19.45 -39.29 16.09
C ALA A 299 20.43 -38.53 16.99
#